data_AF-A0A7S0PQ88-F1
#
_entry.id   AF-A0A7S0PQ88-F1
#
_cell.length_a   1.000
_cell.length_b   1.000
_cell.length_c   1.000
_cell.angle_alpha   90.00
_cell.angle_beta   90.00
_cell.angle_gamma   90.00
#
_symmetry.space_group_name_H-M   'P 1'
#
loop_
_entity.id
_entity.type
_entity.pdbx_description
1 polymer ?
#
loop_
_entity_poly.entity_id
_entity_poly.type
_entity_poly.pdbx_seq_one_letter_code
_entity_poly.pdbx_strand_id
1 'polypeptide(L)'
;EGARASSGNKGSLVHVVGATSGDTLADPDFGVVYPDAVKLTRKSETYQWVERTHKRRIREDEHRTRVETSYTYETRWREGTIRSSNFRYPNGHANPGPSPFDARTYVAREVGVGDGFTLTPTLVDELDRAHNVRLLPMGASERDRNGWEPRDPRQIAGRGGDGDVGCPADKHRRKGIIDDDDDDDDDEDDEEEDQYALDSRLPEMPVAIRQPLPDGWRIRGGVVYSGSDSAATTSPLVGDRRVSFTAVPGKQT
;
A
#
# COMPACT_ATOMS: atom_id res chain seq x y z
N GLU A 1 -32.13 -17.54 14.29
CA GLU A 1 -31.30 -18.76 14.30
C GLU A 1 -31.04 -19.16 12.86
N GLY A 2 -29.77 -19.21 12.43
CA GLY A 2 -29.40 -19.74 11.12
C GLY A 2 -29.39 -21.27 11.16
N ALA A 3 -29.93 -21.92 10.13
CA ALA A 3 -29.88 -23.38 10.03
C ALA A 3 -28.47 -23.85 9.64
N ARG A 4 -28.04 -25.01 10.18
CA ARG A 4 -26.74 -25.62 9.87
C ARG A 4 -26.70 -26.14 8.43
N ALA A 5 -25.51 -26.18 7.83
CA ALA A 5 -25.32 -26.83 6.55
C ALA A 5 -25.79 -28.30 6.61
N SER A 6 -26.64 -28.71 5.67
CA SER A 6 -27.15 -30.08 5.56
C SER A 6 -27.24 -30.53 4.10
N SER A 7 -27.32 -31.85 3.86
CA SER A 7 -27.48 -32.40 2.52
C SER A 7 -28.77 -31.94 1.82
N GLY A 8 -29.80 -31.54 2.57
CA GLY A 8 -31.05 -30.97 2.05
C GLY A 8 -30.89 -29.58 1.43
N ASN A 9 -29.77 -28.90 1.66
CA ASN A 9 -29.49 -27.59 1.07
C ASN A 9 -28.91 -27.69 -0.36
N LYS A 10 -28.56 -28.90 -0.83
CA LYS A 10 -27.95 -29.09 -2.16
C LYS A 10 -28.93 -28.66 -3.27
N GLY A 11 -28.50 -27.72 -4.11
CA GLY A 11 -29.29 -27.20 -5.23
C GLY A 11 -30.25 -26.07 -4.88
N SER A 12 -30.28 -25.65 -3.60
CA SER A 12 -31.11 -24.53 -3.13
C SER A 12 -30.32 -23.23 -3.09
N LEU A 13 -30.99 -22.11 -3.34
CA LEU A 13 -30.45 -20.79 -3.01
C LEU A 13 -30.45 -20.64 -1.49
N VAL A 14 -29.27 -20.41 -0.91
CA VAL A 14 -29.09 -20.21 0.54
C VAL A 14 -28.43 -18.87 0.79
N HIS A 15 -28.85 -18.19 1.86
CA HIS A 15 -28.18 -17.02 2.40
C HIS A 15 -27.47 -17.44 3.69
N VAL A 16 -26.15 -17.25 3.75
CA VAL A 16 -25.33 -17.68 4.89
C VAL A 16 -24.77 -16.46 5.59
N VAL A 17 -24.97 -16.39 6.90
CA VAL A 17 -24.36 -15.37 7.77
C VAL A 17 -23.63 -16.11 8.87
N GLY A 18 -22.34 -15.83 9.04
CA GLY A 18 -21.52 -16.45 10.06
C GLY A 18 -20.08 -15.93 10.00
N ALA A 19 -19.35 -16.16 11.09
CA ALA A 19 -17.92 -15.87 11.10
C ALA A 19 -17.22 -16.75 10.06
N THR A 20 -16.27 -16.15 9.35
CA THR A 20 -15.34 -16.89 8.50
C THR A 20 -14.26 -17.58 9.35
N SER A 21 -13.51 -18.50 8.75
CA SER A 21 -12.30 -19.09 9.33
C SER A 21 -11.18 -19.13 8.30
N GLY A 22 -9.93 -19.03 8.76
CA GLY A 22 -8.75 -19.08 7.89
C GLY A 22 -7.73 -20.14 8.28
N ASP A 23 -6.63 -20.14 7.54
CA ASP A 23 -5.46 -20.99 7.80
C ASP A 23 -4.38 -20.22 8.57
N THR A 24 -3.33 -20.93 9.00
CA THR A 24 -2.08 -20.26 9.36
C THR A 24 -1.27 -19.98 8.10
N LEU A 25 -1.13 -18.71 7.75
CA LEU A 25 -0.36 -18.26 6.58
C LEU A 25 1.02 -17.76 7.01
N ALA A 26 2.03 -18.01 6.18
CA ALA A 26 3.41 -17.68 6.50
C ALA A 26 4.14 -17.09 5.31
N ASP A 27 4.92 -16.03 5.57
CA ASP A 27 5.94 -15.50 4.69
C ASP A 27 7.33 -15.94 5.18
N PRO A 28 7.97 -16.90 4.49
CA PRO A 28 9.25 -17.44 4.92
C PRO A 28 10.44 -16.54 4.56
N ASP A 29 10.27 -15.49 3.77
CA ASP A 29 11.37 -14.57 3.45
C ASP A 29 11.60 -13.60 4.62
N PHE A 30 10.51 -13.14 5.26
CA PHE A 30 10.54 -12.18 6.37
C PHE A 30 10.17 -12.78 7.73
N GLY A 31 9.89 -14.09 7.79
CA GLY A 31 9.59 -14.79 9.03
C GLY A 31 8.25 -14.43 9.65
N VAL A 32 7.31 -13.95 8.84
CA VAL A 32 5.96 -13.56 9.28
C VAL A 32 5.10 -14.81 9.33
N VAL A 33 4.41 -15.05 10.45
CA VAL A 33 3.44 -16.14 10.58
C VAL A 33 2.17 -15.56 11.19
N TYR A 34 1.08 -15.63 10.44
CA TYR A 34 -0.22 -15.09 10.82
C TYR A 34 -1.24 -16.23 10.96
N PRO A 35 -1.72 -16.52 12.18
CA PRO A 35 -2.72 -17.57 12.40
C PRO A 35 -4.13 -17.10 12.04
N ASP A 36 -4.99 -18.04 11.63
CA ASP A 36 -6.41 -17.78 11.33
C ASP A 36 -6.57 -16.58 10.38
N ALA A 37 -5.99 -16.66 9.19
CA ALA A 37 -6.09 -15.66 8.12
C ALA A 37 -6.65 -16.27 6.85
N VAL A 38 -7.51 -15.50 6.17
CA VAL A 38 -8.00 -15.78 4.83
C VAL A 38 -6.93 -15.42 3.80
N LYS A 39 -6.34 -14.23 3.93
CA LYS A 39 -5.25 -13.73 3.08
C LYS A 39 -4.15 -13.09 3.92
N LEU A 40 -2.91 -13.26 3.51
CA LEU A 40 -1.75 -12.51 3.98
C LEU A 40 -1.04 -11.93 2.76
N THR A 41 -0.96 -10.62 2.67
CA THR A 41 -0.40 -9.91 1.52
C THR A 41 0.88 -9.20 1.92
N ARG A 42 1.97 -9.50 1.21
CA ARG A 42 3.24 -8.80 1.25
C ARG A 42 3.26 -7.74 0.16
N LYS A 43 3.38 -6.47 0.54
CA LYS A 43 3.62 -5.34 -0.36
C LYS A 43 5.14 -5.08 -0.42
N SER A 44 5.70 -4.89 -1.60
CA SER A 44 7.13 -4.54 -1.73
C SER A 44 7.29 -3.30 -2.58
N GLU A 45 7.85 -2.26 -1.97
CA GLU A 45 8.00 -0.95 -2.58
C GLU A 45 9.46 -0.53 -2.61
N THR A 46 9.83 0.16 -3.68
CA THR A 46 11.13 0.82 -3.82
C THR A 46 10.89 2.32 -3.96
N TYR A 47 11.65 3.12 -3.22
CA TYR A 47 11.67 4.56 -3.40
C TYR A 47 12.46 4.87 -4.68
N GLN A 48 11.75 5.36 -5.70
CA GLN A 48 12.27 5.46 -7.06
C GLN A 48 11.68 6.68 -7.77
N TRP A 49 12.35 7.13 -8.82
CA TRP A 49 11.85 8.16 -9.72
C TRP A 49 10.62 7.68 -10.48
N VAL A 50 9.71 8.61 -10.70
CA VAL A 50 8.51 8.47 -11.50
C VAL A 50 8.42 9.68 -12.43
N GLU A 51 8.15 9.41 -13.71
CA GLU A 51 7.85 10.43 -14.70
C GLU A 51 6.32 10.65 -14.77
N ARG A 52 5.86 11.88 -14.56
CA ARG A 52 4.48 12.28 -14.83
C ARG A 52 4.41 13.02 -16.16
N THR A 53 3.39 12.71 -16.97
CA THR A 53 3.17 13.32 -18.27
C THR A 53 1.93 14.21 -18.20
N HIS A 54 2.09 15.49 -18.48
CA HIS A 54 0.97 16.43 -18.53
C HIS A 54 0.69 16.78 -19.98
N LYS A 55 -0.59 16.76 -20.38
CA LYS A 55 -1.01 17.11 -21.73
C LYS A 55 -2.00 18.26 -21.65
N ARG A 56 -1.66 19.38 -22.26
CA ARG A 56 -2.56 20.53 -22.36
C ARG A 56 -3.03 20.69 -23.80
N ARG A 57 -4.34 20.71 -24.00
CA ARG A 57 -4.95 21.02 -25.30
C ARG A 57 -5.19 22.51 -25.37
N ILE A 58 -4.68 23.16 -26.41
CA ILE A 58 -4.84 24.60 -26.63
C ILE A 58 -5.61 24.75 -27.93
N ARG A 59 -6.82 25.33 -27.86
CA ARG A 59 -7.57 25.71 -29.07
C ARG A 59 -6.86 26.92 -29.71
N GLU A 60 -6.43 26.76 -30.95
CA GLU A 60 -5.82 27.85 -31.72
C GLU A 60 -6.88 28.60 -32.54
N ASP A 61 -7.91 27.89 -33.03
CA ASP A 61 -9.13 28.43 -33.65
C ASP A 61 -10.27 27.39 -33.62
N GLU A 62 -11.44 27.70 -34.23
CA GLU A 62 -12.61 26.80 -34.30
C GLU A 62 -12.34 25.43 -34.95
N HIS A 63 -11.23 25.26 -35.68
CA HIS A 63 -10.90 24.03 -36.40
C HIS A 63 -9.53 23.45 -36.05
N ARG A 64 -8.72 24.13 -35.24
CA ARG A 64 -7.36 23.70 -34.87
C ARG A 64 -7.19 23.66 -33.36
N THR A 65 -6.67 22.54 -32.92
CA THR A 65 -6.22 22.32 -31.53
C THR A 65 -4.79 21.83 -31.56
N ARG A 66 -3.95 22.43 -30.73
CA ARG A 66 -2.59 21.97 -30.48
C ARG A 66 -2.54 21.23 -29.15
N VAL A 67 -1.73 20.18 -29.08
CA VAL A 67 -1.44 19.48 -27.82
C VAL A 67 -0.02 19.83 -27.40
N GLU A 68 0.12 20.38 -26.20
CA GLU A 68 1.41 20.55 -25.54
C GLU A 68 1.61 19.41 -24.54
N THR A 69 2.79 18.80 -24.55
CA THR A 69 3.14 17.72 -23.61
C THR A 69 4.35 18.13 -22.80
N SER A 70 4.25 18.09 -21.48
CA SER A 70 5.34 18.32 -20.54
C SER A 70 5.54 17.11 -19.65
N TYR A 71 6.75 16.98 -19.10
CA TYR A 71 7.15 15.86 -18.25
C TYR A 71 7.71 16.42 -16.95
N THR A 72 7.28 15.87 -15.82
CA THR A 72 7.85 16.16 -14.50
C THR A 72 8.36 14.87 -13.88
N TYR A 73 9.26 15.01 -12.91
CA TYR A 73 9.88 13.88 -12.23
C TYR A 73 9.81 14.08 -10.73
N GLU A 74 9.38 13.03 -10.04
CA GLU A 74 9.31 13.01 -8.59
C GLU A 74 9.78 11.65 -8.06
N THR A 75 10.22 11.61 -6.81
CA THR A 75 10.58 10.37 -6.13
C THR A 75 9.48 9.95 -5.18
N ARG A 76 8.99 8.72 -5.33
CA ARG A 76 7.94 8.16 -4.49
C ARG A 76 8.14 6.67 -4.25
N TRP A 77 7.50 6.15 -3.20
CA TRP A 77 7.42 4.71 -2.97
C TRP A 77 6.51 4.11 -4.01
N ARG A 78 7.02 3.16 -4.81
CA ARG A 78 6.22 2.44 -5.80
C ARG A 78 6.49 0.95 -5.72
N GLU A 79 5.44 0.16 -5.93
CA GLU A 79 5.58 -1.27 -6.15
C GLU A 79 6.19 -1.57 -7.51
N GLY A 80 6.90 -2.69 -7.59
CA GLY A 80 7.56 -3.12 -8.81
C GLY A 80 8.73 -2.22 -9.24
N THR A 81 9.22 -2.46 -10.45
CA THR A 81 10.39 -1.76 -11.01
C THR A 81 9.97 -0.85 -12.14
N ILE A 82 10.22 0.45 -11.98
CA ILE A 82 10.01 1.43 -13.05
C ILE A 82 11.29 1.51 -13.88
N ARG A 83 11.18 1.14 -15.17
CA ARG A 83 12.28 1.21 -16.13
C ARG A 83 12.57 2.67 -16.49
N SER A 84 13.40 3.32 -15.68
CA SER A 84 13.86 4.71 -15.92
C SER A 84 14.50 4.94 -17.29
N SER A 85 15.01 3.90 -17.96
CA SER A 85 15.47 3.98 -19.36
C SER A 85 14.39 4.42 -20.35
N ASN A 86 13.11 4.25 -19.99
CA ASN A 86 11.98 4.62 -20.81
C ASN A 86 11.49 6.05 -20.54
N PHE A 87 12.07 6.74 -19.55
CA PHE A 87 11.75 8.14 -19.29
C PHE A 87 12.13 9.00 -20.50
N ARG A 88 11.37 10.07 -20.71
CA ARG A 88 11.66 11.11 -21.69
C ARG A 88 13.05 11.72 -21.47
N TYR A 89 13.42 11.97 -20.22
CA TYR A 89 14.72 12.51 -19.81
C TYR A 89 15.34 11.64 -18.71
N PRO A 90 16.00 10.52 -19.07
CA PRO A 90 16.51 9.55 -18.10
C PRO A 90 17.74 10.03 -17.33
N ASN A 91 18.50 10.98 -17.87
CA ASN A 91 19.71 11.50 -17.25
C ASN A 91 19.36 12.21 -15.93
N GLY A 92 19.90 11.71 -14.81
CA GLY A 92 19.61 12.20 -13.46
C GLY A 92 18.45 11.48 -12.74
N HIS A 93 17.69 10.63 -13.44
CA HIS A 93 16.51 9.94 -12.92
C HIS A 93 16.68 8.41 -12.93
N ALA A 94 17.89 7.93 -12.67
CA ALA A 94 18.19 6.50 -12.71
C ALA A 94 17.53 5.78 -11.52
N ASN A 95 16.75 4.74 -11.82
CA ASN A 95 16.15 3.86 -10.83
C ASN A 95 17.03 2.63 -10.56
N PRO A 96 16.98 2.08 -9.33
CA PRO A 96 17.65 0.83 -9.01
C PRO A 96 17.08 -0.35 -9.80
N GLY A 97 17.81 -1.46 -9.80
CA GLY A 97 17.29 -2.74 -10.29
C GLY A 97 16.14 -3.28 -9.43
N PRO A 98 15.53 -4.41 -9.85
CA PRO A 98 14.40 -5.01 -9.15
C PRO A 98 14.73 -5.37 -7.70
N SER A 99 13.70 -5.28 -6.86
CA SER A 99 13.76 -5.77 -5.47
C SER A 99 14.06 -7.28 -5.47
N PRO A 100 14.88 -7.80 -4.54
CA PRO A 100 15.07 -9.25 -4.38
C PRO A 100 13.80 -9.95 -3.87
N PHE A 101 12.83 -9.20 -3.36
CA PHE A 101 11.56 -9.72 -2.87
C PHE A 101 10.41 -8.99 -3.58
N ASP A 102 9.60 -9.73 -4.31
CA ASP A 102 8.39 -9.20 -4.96
C ASP A 102 7.20 -9.18 -4.00
N ALA A 103 6.18 -8.39 -4.36
CA ALA A 103 4.87 -8.49 -3.75
C ALA A 103 4.32 -9.94 -3.85
N ARG A 104 3.58 -10.38 -2.84
CA ARG A 104 3.10 -11.76 -2.76
C ARG A 104 1.86 -11.89 -1.89
N THR A 105 0.88 -12.62 -2.36
CA THR A 105 -0.33 -12.94 -1.59
C THR A 105 -0.38 -14.43 -1.27
N TYR A 106 -0.55 -14.76 0.00
CA TYR A 106 -0.86 -16.09 0.48
C TYR A 106 -2.35 -16.16 0.78
N VAL A 107 -3.00 -17.24 0.37
CA VAL A 107 -4.45 -17.44 0.55
C VAL A 107 -4.67 -18.76 1.27
N ALA A 108 -5.61 -18.78 2.21
CA ALA A 108 -6.05 -20.00 2.89
C ALA A 108 -6.55 -21.03 1.87
N ARG A 109 -6.23 -22.30 2.10
CA ARG A 109 -6.64 -23.41 1.23
C ARG A 109 -8.14 -23.65 1.33
N GLU A 110 -8.68 -23.49 2.52
CA GLU A 110 -10.09 -23.66 2.81
C GLU A 110 -10.56 -22.53 3.73
N VAL A 111 -11.63 -21.85 3.32
CA VAL A 111 -12.23 -20.75 4.08
C VAL A 111 -13.65 -21.16 4.43
N GLY A 112 -13.87 -21.48 5.71
CA GLY A 112 -15.19 -21.81 6.23
C GLY A 112 -16.03 -20.56 6.47
N VAL A 113 -17.35 -20.71 6.42
CA VAL A 113 -18.31 -19.70 6.88
C VAL A 113 -19.42 -20.35 7.71
N GLY A 114 -19.58 -19.89 8.95
CA GLY A 114 -20.51 -20.51 9.90
C GLY A 114 -20.22 -22.00 10.13
N ASP A 115 -21.27 -22.80 10.31
CA ASP A 115 -21.15 -24.22 10.66
C ASP A 115 -21.37 -25.16 9.45
N GLY A 116 -20.40 -25.18 8.54
CA GLY A 116 -20.27 -26.25 7.53
C GLY A 116 -20.41 -25.84 6.06
N PHE A 117 -20.28 -24.55 5.75
CA PHE A 117 -20.09 -24.08 4.38
C PHE A 117 -18.63 -23.69 4.17
N THR A 118 -18.13 -23.92 2.96
CA THR A 118 -16.80 -23.50 2.51
C THR A 118 -16.99 -22.54 1.35
N LEU A 119 -16.26 -21.43 1.36
CA LEU A 119 -16.28 -20.43 0.29
C LEU A 119 -15.52 -20.93 -0.93
N THR A 120 -16.04 -20.57 -2.11
CA THR A 120 -15.31 -20.80 -3.37
C THR A 120 -14.17 -19.79 -3.50
N PRO A 121 -13.14 -20.06 -4.33
CA PRO A 121 -12.04 -19.13 -4.54
C PRO A 121 -12.51 -17.72 -4.96
N THR A 122 -13.57 -17.62 -5.77
CA THR A 122 -14.15 -16.34 -6.18
C THR A 122 -14.71 -15.56 -4.99
N LEU A 123 -15.47 -16.21 -4.09
CA LEU A 123 -16.00 -15.56 -2.89
C LEU A 123 -14.89 -15.22 -1.88
N VAL A 124 -13.84 -16.03 -1.81
CA VAL A 124 -12.65 -15.71 -1.02
C VAL A 124 -11.96 -14.46 -1.57
N ASP A 125 -11.97 -14.27 -2.89
CA ASP A 125 -11.36 -13.09 -3.49
C ASP A 125 -12.09 -11.79 -3.11
N GLU A 126 -13.41 -11.85 -2.98
CA GLU A 126 -14.26 -10.74 -2.51
C GLU A 126 -14.02 -10.37 -1.03
N LEU A 127 -13.34 -11.20 -0.24
CA LEU A 127 -12.98 -10.85 1.15
C LEU A 127 -11.76 -9.92 1.18
N ASP A 128 -12.02 -8.64 1.42
CA ASP A 128 -11.05 -7.54 1.30
C ASP A 128 -10.84 -6.74 2.59
N ARG A 129 -11.66 -6.97 3.64
CA ARG A 129 -11.52 -6.32 4.95
C ARG A 129 -10.22 -6.71 5.64
N ALA A 130 -9.15 -6.01 5.28
CA ALA A 130 -7.80 -6.23 5.76
C ALA A 130 -7.45 -5.29 6.92
N HIS A 131 -6.36 -5.61 7.61
CA HIS A 131 -5.70 -4.75 8.57
C HIS A 131 -4.19 -4.78 8.34
N ASN A 132 -3.48 -3.77 8.84
CA ASN A 132 -2.03 -3.72 8.77
C ASN A 132 -1.42 -4.71 9.75
N VAL A 133 -0.41 -5.45 9.30
CA VAL A 133 0.40 -6.31 10.16
C VAL A 133 1.63 -5.52 10.59
N ARG A 134 1.64 -5.05 11.83
CA ARG A 134 2.75 -4.30 12.40
C ARG A 134 3.82 -5.27 12.89
N LEU A 135 4.96 -5.30 12.22
CA LEU A 135 6.03 -6.22 12.56
C LEU A 135 6.77 -5.80 13.83
N LEU A 136 7.02 -6.78 14.68
CA LEU A 136 7.85 -6.66 15.88
C LEU A 136 9.12 -7.49 15.73
N PRO A 137 10.24 -7.07 16.34
CA PRO A 137 11.45 -7.86 16.38
C PRO A 137 11.23 -9.26 16.95
N MET A 138 12.10 -10.19 16.55
CA MET A 138 12.09 -11.55 17.08
C MET A 138 12.24 -11.52 18.61
N GLY A 139 11.40 -12.27 19.31
CA GLY A 139 11.39 -12.32 20.78
C GLY A 139 10.67 -11.16 21.47
N ALA A 140 9.99 -10.27 20.73
CA ALA A 140 9.14 -9.24 21.33
C ALA A 140 8.07 -9.85 22.26
N SER A 141 7.94 -9.28 23.44
CA SER A 141 7.09 -9.78 24.54
C SER A 141 5.63 -9.36 24.36
N GLU A 142 4.71 -9.95 25.13
CA GLU A 142 3.29 -9.53 25.15
C GLU A 142 3.10 -8.06 25.56
N ARG A 143 4.03 -7.50 26.36
CA ARG A 143 4.02 -6.06 26.69
C ARG A 143 4.29 -5.19 25.47
N ASP A 144 5.10 -5.65 24.52
CA ASP A 144 5.37 -4.94 23.27
C ASP A 144 4.19 -5.05 22.29
N ARG A 145 3.31 -6.05 22.47
CA ARG A 145 2.07 -6.23 21.70
C ARG A 145 0.92 -5.39 22.25
N ASN A 146 0.83 -5.22 23.57
CA ASN A 146 -0.30 -4.56 24.24
C ASN A 146 0.01 -3.14 24.76
N GLY A 147 1.29 -2.74 24.83
CA GLY A 147 1.74 -1.44 25.36
C GLY A 147 1.80 -0.31 24.33
N TRP A 148 1.32 -0.56 23.11
CA TRP A 148 1.18 0.46 22.09
C TRP A 148 -0.23 1.07 22.17
N GLU A 149 -0.37 2.14 22.95
CA GLU A 149 -1.46 3.08 22.68
C GLU A 149 -1.15 3.80 21.35
N PRO A 150 -2.14 4.02 20.46
CA PRO A 150 -1.95 4.89 19.31
C PRO A 150 -1.47 6.23 19.86
N ARG A 151 -0.24 6.64 19.53
CA ARG A 151 0.19 8.00 19.86
C ARG A 151 -0.77 8.93 19.12
N ASP A 152 -1.60 9.64 19.87
CA ASP A 152 -2.49 10.67 19.35
C ASP A 152 -1.65 11.60 18.46
N PRO A 153 -1.96 11.74 17.16
CA PRO A 153 -1.23 12.63 16.25
C PRO A 153 -1.15 14.07 16.78
N ARG A 154 -2.07 14.46 17.68
CA ARG A 154 -2.07 15.79 18.33
C ARG A 154 -1.00 15.98 19.40
N GLN A 155 -0.36 14.91 19.89
CA GLN A 155 0.71 15.00 20.90
C GLN A 155 2.12 15.15 20.30
N ILE A 156 2.24 15.22 18.96
CA ILE A 156 3.50 15.54 18.25
C ILE A 156 3.63 17.07 18.04
N ALA A 157 2.76 17.89 18.63
CA ALA A 157 2.91 19.34 18.64
C ALA A 157 3.78 19.76 19.84
N GLY A 158 5.10 19.63 19.71
CA GLY A 158 5.99 20.14 20.76
C GLY A 158 7.46 19.75 20.66
N ARG A 159 8.14 20.10 19.55
CA ARG A 159 9.53 20.62 19.53
C ARG A 159 10.08 20.74 18.11
N GLY A 160 10.26 21.99 17.68
CA GLY A 160 11.10 22.43 16.56
C GLY A 160 10.43 22.22 15.20
N GLY A 161 10.30 23.20 14.32
CA GLY A 161 10.87 24.54 14.24
C GLY A 161 10.64 24.98 12.79
N ASP A 162 10.30 26.25 12.61
CA ASP A 162 9.88 26.88 11.35
C ASP A 162 10.73 26.48 10.13
N GLY A 163 10.04 26.23 9.02
CA GLY A 163 10.65 25.89 7.75
C GLY A 163 9.64 25.78 6.61
N ASP A 164 8.75 26.77 6.48
CA ASP A 164 8.09 27.08 5.21
C ASP A 164 9.16 27.27 4.13
N VAL A 165 9.41 26.23 3.33
CA VAL A 165 10.10 26.38 2.04
C VAL A 165 9.04 26.42 0.96
N GLY A 166 8.36 27.58 0.89
CA GLY A 166 7.70 27.99 -0.33
C GLY A 166 8.73 28.12 -1.44
N CYS A 167 8.65 27.26 -2.45
CA CYS A 167 9.30 27.51 -3.73
C CYS A 167 8.57 28.67 -4.44
N PRO A 168 9.28 29.63 -5.05
CA PRO A 168 8.69 30.90 -5.47
C PRO A 168 7.70 30.70 -6.60
N ALA A 169 6.47 31.17 -6.38
CA ALA A 169 5.51 31.42 -7.43
C ALA A 169 6.08 32.49 -8.38
N ASP A 170 6.44 32.09 -9.60
CA ASP A 170 6.84 33.01 -10.64
C ASP A 170 5.59 33.78 -11.11
N LYS A 171 5.51 35.04 -10.69
CA LYS A 171 4.42 35.95 -11.02
C LYS A 171 4.63 36.52 -12.41
N HIS A 172 4.06 35.88 -13.42
CA HIS A 172 3.75 36.56 -14.68
C HIS A 172 2.25 36.55 -14.98
N ARG A 173 1.62 37.65 -14.53
CA ARG A 173 0.27 38.09 -14.89
C ARG A 173 0.24 38.53 -16.36
N ARG A 174 -0.60 37.88 -17.20
CA ARG A 174 -1.39 38.50 -18.28
C ARG A 174 -2.69 37.69 -18.44
N LYS A 175 -3.81 38.21 -17.94
CA LYS A 175 -4.85 38.96 -18.68
C LYS A 175 -5.74 38.05 -19.55
N GLY A 176 -6.80 37.56 -18.91
CA GLY A 176 -8.13 37.26 -19.46
C GLY A 176 -8.19 36.46 -20.75
N ILE A 177 -8.50 35.17 -20.61
CA ILE A 177 -9.40 34.39 -21.47
C ILE A 177 -10.20 33.50 -20.50
N ILE A 178 -11.50 33.36 -20.78
CA ILE A 178 -12.38 32.39 -20.15
C ILE A 178 -12.05 31.08 -20.84
N ASP A 179 -11.29 30.21 -20.19
CA ASP A 179 -11.08 28.85 -20.66
C ASP A 179 -12.05 27.96 -19.87
N ASP A 180 -13.24 27.76 -20.47
CA ASP A 180 -14.04 26.57 -20.24
C ASP A 180 -13.27 25.41 -20.88
N ASP A 181 -12.42 24.74 -20.12
CA ASP A 181 -11.83 23.47 -20.54
C ASP A 181 -12.11 22.42 -19.46
N ASP A 182 -12.97 21.48 -19.85
CA ASP A 182 -13.10 20.17 -19.25
C ASP A 182 -11.71 19.51 -19.28
N ASP A 183 -10.95 19.71 -18.21
CA ASP A 183 -9.73 18.98 -17.89
C ASP A 183 -10.13 17.53 -17.55
N ASP A 184 -10.30 16.70 -18.57
CA ASP A 184 -10.12 15.25 -18.42
C ASP A 184 -8.60 14.99 -18.25
N ASP A 185 -8.07 15.43 -17.11
CA ASP A 185 -6.81 14.95 -16.57
C ASP A 185 -7.04 13.47 -16.22
N ASP A 186 -6.61 12.56 -17.11
CA ASP A 186 -6.38 11.14 -16.78
C ASP A 186 -5.20 11.07 -15.77
N ASP A 187 -5.37 11.66 -14.58
CA ASP A 187 -4.49 11.53 -13.43
C ASP A 187 -4.74 10.17 -12.75
N GLU A 188 -4.52 9.07 -13.48
CA GLU A 188 -4.54 7.70 -12.91
C GLU A 188 -3.52 7.56 -11.76
N ASP A 189 -2.57 8.48 -11.63
CA ASP A 189 -1.50 8.48 -10.63
C ASP A 189 -1.87 9.11 -9.28
N ASP A 190 -2.97 9.86 -9.18
CA ASP A 190 -3.44 10.44 -7.91
C ASP A 190 -4.21 9.42 -7.06
N GLU A 191 -4.77 8.37 -7.68
CA GLU A 191 -5.48 7.29 -6.97
C GLU A 191 -4.57 6.48 -6.02
N GLU A 192 -3.27 6.36 -6.32
CA GLU A 192 -2.34 5.60 -5.47
C GLU A 192 -1.96 6.34 -4.17
N GLU A 193 -1.93 7.69 -4.17
CA GLU A 193 -1.69 8.48 -2.96
C GLU A 193 -2.85 8.32 -1.98
N ASP A 194 -4.08 8.29 -2.52
CA ASP A 194 -5.28 7.98 -1.76
C ASP A 194 -5.23 6.56 -1.18
N GLN A 195 -4.76 5.56 -1.95
CA GLN A 195 -4.64 4.18 -1.46
C GLN A 195 -3.68 4.07 -0.28
N TYR A 196 -2.52 4.75 -0.29
CA TYR A 196 -1.60 4.73 0.87
C TYR A 196 -2.22 5.42 2.10
N ALA A 197 -2.91 6.55 1.89
CA ALA A 197 -3.60 7.25 2.97
C ALA A 197 -4.74 6.40 3.56
N LEU A 198 -5.40 5.57 2.75
CA LEU A 198 -6.41 4.61 3.19
C LEU A 198 -5.79 3.42 3.93
N ASP A 199 -4.72 2.82 3.39
CA ASP A 199 -3.99 1.71 4.01
C ASP A 199 -3.45 2.13 5.39
N SER A 200 -2.95 3.35 5.52
CA SER A 200 -2.44 3.89 6.79
C SER A 200 -3.51 4.06 7.88
N ARG A 201 -4.80 4.04 7.52
CA ARG A 201 -5.93 4.14 8.45
C ARG A 201 -6.45 2.78 8.91
N LEU A 202 -5.96 1.69 8.32
CA LEU A 202 -6.33 0.34 8.76
C LEU A 202 -5.84 0.10 10.19
N PRO A 203 -6.59 -0.67 11.00
CA PRO A 203 -6.12 -1.07 12.32
C PRO A 203 -4.79 -1.84 12.19
N GLU A 204 -3.93 -1.72 13.20
CA GLU A 204 -2.65 -2.41 13.23
C GLU A 204 -2.70 -3.62 14.17
N MET A 205 -2.33 -4.79 13.66
CA MET A 205 -2.17 -6.02 14.43
C MET A 205 -0.68 -6.35 14.60
N PRO A 206 -0.15 -6.36 15.83
CA PRO A 206 1.27 -6.62 16.08
C PRO A 206 1.63 -8.10 15.89
N VAL A 207 2.65 -8.37 15.09
CA VAL A 207 3.16 -9.73 14.82
C VAL A 207 4.68 -9.75 14.96
N ALA A 208 5.19 -10.59 15.87
CA ALA A 208 6.62 -10.81 16.00
C ALA A 208 7.12 -11.79 14.93
N ILE A 209 8.22 -11.44 14.27
CA ILE A 209 8.88 -12.34 13.32
C ILE A 209 9.44 -13.57 14.05
N ARG A 210 9.43 -14.72 13.37
CA ARG A 210 9.84 -16.01 13.95
C ARG A 210 11.25 -16.48 13.54
N GLN A 211 11.93 -15.71 12.70
CA GLN A 211 13.28 -15.96 12.24
C GLN A 211 13.99 -14.63 11.96
N PRO A 212 15.33 -14.62 11.83
CA PRO A 212 16.07 -13.44 11.41
C PRO A 212 15.59 -12.91 10.05
N LEU A 213 15.66 -11.59 9.88
CA LEU A 213 15.41 -10.95 8.60
C LEU A 213 16.56 -11.22 7.63
N PRO A 214 16.34 -11.09 6.31
CA PRO A 214 17.41 -11.14 5.33
C PRO A 214 18.51 -10.09 5.62
N ASP A 215 19.74 -10.39 5.20
CA ASP A 215 20.89 -9.50 5.43
C ASP A 215 20.63 -8.09 4.88
N GLY A 216 20.92 -7.07 5.70
CA GLY A 216 20.68 -5.67 5.34
C GLY A 216 19.22 -5.21 5.46
N TRP A 217 18.32 -6.05 5.99
CA TRP A 217 16.94 -5.68 6.31
C TRP A 217 16.73 -5.52 7.82
N ARG A 218 15.85 -4.60 8.20
CA ARG A 218 15.54 -4.28 9.60
C ARG A 218 14.11 -3.81 9.77
N ILE A 219 13.51 -4.06 10.93
CA ILE A 219 12.20 -3.51 11.27
C ILE A 219 12.32 -2.05 11.72
N ARG A 220 11.51 -1.18 11.14
CA ARG A 220 11.35 0.25 11.49
C ARG A 220 9.88 0.63 11.34
N GLY A 221 9.29 1.24 12.38
CA GLY A 221 7.89 1.69 12.32
C GLY A 221 6.88 0.59 12.02
N GLY A 222 7.18 -0.69 12.33
CA GLY A 222 6.30 -1.81 12.01
C GLY A 222 6.45 -2.40 10.61
N VAL A 223 7.31 -1.83 9.75
CA VAL A 223 7.61 -2.36 8.40
C VAL A 223 9.06 -2.84 8.32
N VAL A 224 9.38 -3.68 7.34
CA VAL A 224 10.77 -4.08 7.06
C VAL A 224 11.37 -3.11 6.06
N TYR A 225 12.62 -2.70 6.29
CA TYR A 225 13.32 -1.70 5.50
C TYR A 225 14.72 -2.15 5.13
N SER A 226 15.18 -1.79 3.94
CA SER A 226 16.58 -1.92 3.50
C SER A 226 17.00 -0.66 2.74
N GLY A 227 18.22 -0.19 2.99
CA GLY A 227 18.73 1.07 2.41
C GLY A 227 19.25 2.04 3.49
N SER A 228 19.09 3.33 3.23
CA SER A 228 19.65 4.41 4.04
C SER A 228 19.26 4.34 5.54
N ASP A 229 20.15 4.84 6.40
CA ASP A 229 20.01 4.80 7.88
C ASP A 229 19.20 5.95 8.48
N SER A 230 18.69 6.84 7.64
CA SER A 230 18.00 8.06 8.04
C SER A 230 16.57 7.75 8.50
N ALA A 231 16.45 7.32 9.75
CA ALA A 231 15.24 7.38 10.58
C ALA A 231 13.90 7.43 9.82
N ALA A 232 13.45 6.27 9.31
CA ALA A 232 12.07 5.92 8.97
C ALA A 232 11.21 7.05 8.34
N THR A 233 11.08 7.01 7.01
CA THR A 233 9.96 7.60 6.25
C THR A 233 10.04 9.10 5.94
N THR A 234 10.78 9.92 6.70
CA THR A 234 10.75 11.39 6.47
C THR A 234 11.68 11.86 5.34
N SER A 235 12.72 11.10 4.99
CA SER A 235 13.66 11.47 3.91
C SER A 235 14.27 10.23 3.25
N PRO A 236 13.45 9.38 2.59
CA PRO A 236 13.95 8.21 1.86
C PRO A 236 14.84 8.62 0.68
N LEU A 237 15.79 7.75 0.32
CA LEU A 237 16.67 7.92 -0.84
C LEU A 237 16.30 6.97 -1.96
N VAL A 238 16.55 7.37 -3.21
CA VAL A 238 16.33 6.50 -4.37
C VAL A 238 17.14 5.22 -4.19
N GLY A 239 16.47 4.06 -4.28
CA GLY A 239 17.08 2.77 -3.98
C GLY A 239 16.64 2.16 -2.65
N ASP A 240 16.10 2.96 -1.74
CA ASP A 240 15.56 2.44 -0.48
C ASP A 240 14.35 1.53 -0.76
N ARG A 241 14.22 0.47 0.05
CA ARG A 241 13.20 -0.56 -0.11
C ARG A 241 12.45 -0.75 1.18
N ARG A 242 11.14 -0.94 1.08
CA ARG A 242 10.30 -1.31 2.22
C ARG A 242 9.39 -2.47 1.86
N VAL A 243 9.09 -3.28 2.86
CA VAL A 243 8.14 -4.38 2.80
C VAL A 243 7.18 -4.24 3.97
N SER A 244 5.89 -4.20 3.64
CA SER A 244 4.78 -4.17 4.60
C SER A 244 3.87 -5.36 4.37
N PHE A 245 3.04 -5.65 5.37
CA PHE A 245 2.11 -6.76 5.34
C PHE A 245 0.72 -6.30 5.72
N THR A 246 -0.29 -6.81 5.03
CA THR A 246 -1.69 -6.74 5.43
C THR A 246 -2.27 -8.14 5.55
N ALA A 247 -3.27 -8.30 6.39
CA ALA A 247 -3.95 -9.57 6.56
C ALA A 247 -5.46 -9.41 6.59
N VAL A 248 -6.14 -10.31 5.90
CA VAL A 248 -7.59 -10.51 5.98
C VAL A 248 -7.81 -11.59 7.06
N PRO A 249 -8.33 -11.23 8.25
CA PRO A 249 -8.46 -12.18 9.34
C PRO A 249 -9.51 -13.25 8.99
N GLY A 250 -9.27 -14.46 9.49
CA GLY A 250 -10.17 -15.60 9.42
C GLY A 250 -11.51 -15.24 10.01
N LYS A 251 -11.56 -14.66 11.21
CA LYS A 251 -12.81 -14.17 11.81
C LYS A 251 -13.12 -12.75 11.36
N GLN A 252 -14.00 -12.63 10.38
CA GLN A 252 -14.69 -11.37 10.09
C GLN A 252 -16.05 -11.36 10.80
N THR A 253 -16.37 -10.22 11.42
CA THR A 253 -17.69 -9.92 12.00
C THR A 253 -18.43 -8.91 11.16
#